data_AF-A0A7S0I468-F1
#
_entry.id   AF-A0A7S0I468-F1
#
_cell.length_a   1.000
_cell.length_b   1.000
_cell.length_c   1.000
_cell.angle_alpha   90.00
_cell.angle_beta   90.00
_cell.angle_gamma   90.00
#
_symmetry.space_group_name_H-M   'P 1'
#
loop_
_entity.id
_entity.type
_entity.pdbx_description
1 polymer ?
#
loop_
_entity_poly.entity_id
_entity_poly.type
_entity_poly.pdbx_seq_one_letter_code
_entity_poly.pdbx_strand_id
1 'polypeptide(L)'
;VVFIEPVAGGSGIPEVKTYLQGVKVPRLLRTTTLLCKTVGVLFSVGGGLVVGKEGPMIHAGAIVAAGLSQGSSKTCGWRTMWLRRFRNDHDKRDFVSAGAAAGVAAAFGAPIGGVLFAMEEAASFWSQQLTWRTFFCALCSTFTLNLLLSCDPRFQPDRKLSAPF
;
A
#
# COMPACT_ATOMS: atom_id res chain seq x y z
N VAL A 1 -18.15 4.05 -2.47
CA VAL A 1 -17.62 3.18 -3.55
C VAL A 1 -18.46 3.30 -4.81
N VAL A 2 -19.70 2.79 -4.86
CA VAL A 2 -20.52 2.74 -6.10
C VAL A 2 -20.69 4.08 -6.83
N PHE A 3 -21.09 5.14 -6.12
CA PHE A 3 -21.41 6.43 -6.75
C PHE A 3 -20.21 7.34 -7.01
N ILE A 4 -19.12 7.21 -6.24
CA ILE A 4 -17.99 8.15 -6.27
C ILE A 4 -16.82 7.57 -7.06
N GLU A 5 -16.36 6.37 -6.69
CA GLU A 5 -15.19 5.75 -7.29
C GLU A 5 -15.40 4.22 -7.29
N PRO A 6 -16.01 3.66 -8.36
CA PRO A 6 -16.31 2.23 -8.41
C PRO A 6 -15.03 1.36 -8.44
N VAL A 7 -13.92 1.92 -8.92
CA VAL A 7 -12.59 1.29 -8.92
C VAL A 7 -12.05 1.05 -7.50
N ALA A 8 -12.60 1.73 -6.50
CA ALA A 8 -12.25 1.49 -5.09
C ALA A 8 -12.87 0.19 -4.54
N GLY A 9 -13.73 -0.49 -5.30
CA GLY A 9 -14.33 -1.77 -4.90
C GLY A 9 -13.31 -2.89 -4.70
N GLY A 10 -13.75 -3.94 -4.00
CA GLY A 10 -12.97 -5.15 -3.78
C GLY A 10 -11.61 -4.92 -3.10
N SER A 11 -10.69 -5.85 -3.33
CA SER A 11 -9.35 -5.83 -2.73
C SER A 11 -8.44 -4.76 -3.37
N GLY A 12 -8.39 -4.66 -4.69
CA GLY A 12 -7.43 -3.81 -5.40
C GLY A 12 -6.17 -4.55 -5.87
N ILE A 13 -5.95 -5.79 -5.41
CA ILE A 13 -4.83 -6.65 -5.83
C ILE A 13 -4.83 -6.91 -7.34
N PRO A 14 -5.92 -7.40 -7.98
CA PRO A 14 -5.87 -7.69 -9.41
C PRO A 14 -5.64 -6.44 -10.26
N GLU A 15 -6.10 -5.28 -9.79
CA GLU A 15 -5.87 -4.01 -10.47
C GLU A 15 -4.41 -3.55 -10.33
N VAL A 16 -3.79 -3.73 -9.16
CA VAL A 16 -2.35 -3.48 -9.00
C VAL A 16 -1.53 -4.45 -9.86
N LYS A 17 -1.89 -5.74 -9.91
CA LYS A 17 -1.26 -6.75 -10.78
C LYS A 17 -1.30 -6.33 -12.25
N THR A 18 -2.48 -5.98 -12.76
CA THR A 18 -2.64 -5.54 -14.16
C THR A 18 -1.82 -4.27 -14.45
N TYR A 19 -1.76 -3.33 -13.51
CA TYR A 19 -0.87 -2.17 -13.62
C TYR A 19 0.61 -2.55 -13.66
N LEU A 20 1.06 -3.47 -12.81
CA LEU A 20 2.44 -3.97 -12.78
C LEU A 20 2.80 -4.77 -14.03
N GLN A 21 1.83 -5.39 -14.70
CA GLN A 21 2.00 -6.02 -16.01
C GLN A 21 2.02 -5.01 -17.18
N GLY A 22 1.60 -3.76 -16.93
CA GLY A 22 1.73 -2.64 -17.87
C GLY A 22 0.41 -2.14 -18.45
N VAL A 23 -0.71 -2.71 -18.00
CA VAL A 23 -2.05 -2.28 -18.39
C VAL A 23 -2.45 -1.09 -17.52
N LYS A 24 -2.65 0.08 -18.14
CA LYS A 24 -3.04 1.31 -17.42
C LYS A 24 -4.53 1.26 -17.08
N VAL A 25 -4.86 0.85 -15.85
CA VAL A 25 -6.23 0.90 -15.33
C VAL A 25 -6.62 2.35 -14.98
N PRO A 26 -7.72 2.89 -15.52
CA PRO A 26 -8.13 4.27 -15.24
C PRO A 26 -8.51 4.43 -13.76
N ARG A 27 -8.12 5.56 -13.18
CA ARG A 27 -8.43 5.96 -11.78
C ARG A 27 -7.86 5.06 -10.67
N LEU A 28 -7.11 4.02 -11.01
CA LEU A 28 -6.52 3.09 -10.03
C LEU A 28 -5.67 3.81 -8.97
N LEU A 29 -4.66 4.56 -9.42
CA LEU A 29 -3.66 5.19 -8.56
C LEU A 29 -4.01 6.62 -8.14
N ARG A 30 -5.29 6.95 -8.01
CA ARG A 30 -5.74 8.29 -7.59
C ARG A 30 -5.90 8.36 -6.07
N THR A 31 -5.60 9.53 -5.50
CA THR A 31 -5.82 9.79 -4.07
C THR A 31 -7.30 9.70 -3.70
N THR A 32 -8.23 10.02 -4.61
CA THR A 32 -9.66 9.82 -4.40
C THR A 32 -10.02 8.35 -4.20
N THR A 33 -9.38 7.46 -4.96
CA THR A 33 -9.54 6.00 -4.84
C THR A 33 -9.01 5.50 -3.51
N LEU A 34 -7.86 6.02 -3.05
CA LEU A 34 -7.32 5.73 -1.73
C LEU A 34 -8.32 6.08 -0.63
N LEU A 35 -8.83 7.32 -0.62
CA LEU A 35 -9.79 7.78 0.39
C LEU A 35 -11.10 6.99 0.34
N CYS A 36 -11.64 6.74 -0.86
CA CYS A 36 -12.87 5.97 -0.99
C CYS A 36 -12.69 4.52 -0.51
N LYS A 37 -11.53 3.92 -0.78
CA LYS A 37 -11.20 2.55 -0.35
C LYS A 37 -10.98 2.46 1.16
N THR A 38 -10.24 3.39 1.78
CA THR A 38 -10.02 3.37 3.24
C THR A 38 -11.33 3.54 4.01
N VAL A 39 -12.16 4.50 3.61
CA VAL A 39 -13.49 4.70 4.20
C VAL A 39 -14.39 3.48 3.97
N GLY A 40 -14.37 2.91 2.75
CA GLY A 40 -15.13 1.71 2.42
C GLY A 40 -14.75 0.52 3.29
N VAL A 41 -13.47 0.27 3.48
CA VAL A 41 -12.98 -0.84 4.34
C VAL A 41 -13.34 -0.61 5.80
N LEU A 42 -13.21 0.62 6.30
CA LEU A 42 -13.57 0.96 7.67
C LEU A 42 -15.04 0.63 7.96
N PHE A 43 -15.96 1.04 7.08
CA PHE A 43 -17.39 0.76 7.25
C PHE A 43 -17.74 -0.71 6.98
N SER A 44 -17.07 -1.39 6.05
CA SER A 44 -17.34 -2.81 5.79
C SER A 44 -16.91 -3.69 6.97
N VAL A 45 -15.74 -3.43 7.55
CA VAL A 45 -15.24 -4.16 8.74
C VAL A 45 -16.05 -3.75 9.97
N GLY A 46 -16.31 -2.46 10.18
CA GLY A 46 -17.13 -1.97 11.29
C GLY A 46 -18.58 -2.41 11.23
N GLY A 47 -19.11 -2.67 10.02
CA GLY A 47 -20.44 -3.20 9.78
C GLY A 47 -20.56 -4.72 9.91
N GLY A 48 -19.48 -5.42 10.26
CA GLY A 48 -19.50 -6.87 10.51
C GLY A 48 -19.59 -7.75 9.25
N LEU A 49 -19.27 -7.23 8.06
CA LEU A 49 -19.20 -8.05 6.86
C LEU A 49 -18.03 -9.05 6.96
N VAL A 50 -18.16 -10.21 6.32
CA VAL A 50 -17.11 -11.24 6.26
C VAL A 50 -16.03 -10.81 5.24
N VAL A 51 -15.27 -9.77 5.59
CA VAL A 51 -14.22 -9.17 4.76
C VAL A 51 -12.98 -8.83 5.57
N GLY A 52 -11.83 -8.78 4.91
CA GLY A 52 -10.55 -8.42 5.51
C GLY A 52 -10.01 -7.07 5.01
N LYS A 53 -9.26 -6.37 5.86
CA LYS A 53 -8.56 -5.11 5.50
C LYS A 53 -7.24 -5.34 4.77
N GLU A 54 -6.71 -6.56 4.78
CA GLU A 54 -5.34 -6.85 4.34
C GLU A 54 -5.12 -6.61 2.84
N GLY A 55 -6.03 -7.06 1.99
CA GLY A 55 -5.95 -6.81 0.54
C GLY A 55 -5.99 -5.33 0.18
N PRO A 56 -6.95 -4.55 0.69
CA PRO A 56 -6.99 -3.10 0.52
C PRO A 56 -5.74 -2.35 0.98
N MET A 57 -5.01 -2.83 1.99
CA MET A 57 -3.74 -2.22 2.43
C MET A 57 -2.64 -2.31 1.36
N ILE A 58 -2.60 -3.39 0.57
CA ILE A 58 -1.65 -3.56 -0.54
C ILE A 58 -1.89 -2.48 -1.60
N HIS A 59 -3.15 -2.30 -1.99
CA HIS A 59 -3.52 -1.27 -2.96
C HIS A 59 -3.30 0.14 -2.39
N ALA A 60 -3.59 0.37 -1.11
CA ALA A 60 -3.31 1.65 -0.46
C ALA A 60 -1.80 2.01 -0.54
N GLY A 61 -0.92 1.06 -0.23
CA GLY A 61 0.53 1.22 -0.35
C GLY A 61 0.97 1.55 -1.78
N ALA A 62 0.42 0.84 -2.78
CA ALA A 62 0.64 1.11 -4.19
C ALA A 62 0.23 2.54 -4.61
N ILE A 63 -0.93 3.03 -4.15
CA ILE A 63 -1.40 4.40 -4.47
C ILE A 63 -0.49 5.45 -3.82
N VAL A 64 -0.11 5.25 -2.55
CA VAL A 64 0.77 6.18 -1.83
C VAL A 64 2.13 6.27 -2.52
N ALA A 65 2.73 5.14 -2.88
CA ALA A 65 4.01 5.13 -3.58
C ALA A 65 3.91 5.72 -4.99
N ALA A 66 2.81 5.47 -5.72
CA ALA A 66 2.55 6.12 -7.00
C ALA A 66 2.48 7.64 -6.86
N GLY A 67 1.77 8.15 -5.85
CA GLY A 67 1.68 9.58 -5.56
C GLY A 67 3.02 10.19 -5.17
N LEU A 68 3.77 9.50 -4.31
CA LEU A 68 5.08 9.92 -3.83
C LEU A 68 6.09 10.01 -4.98
N SER A 69 6.13 9.01 -5.87
CA SER A 69 7.05 9.00 -7.03
C SER A 69 6.89 10.23 -7.93
N GLN A 70 5.66 10.71 -8.11
CA GLN A 70 5.38 11.83 -9.01
C GLN A 70 5.67 13.19 -8.36
N GLY A 71 5.72 13.26 -7.03
CA GLY A 71 5.92 14.51 -6.30
C GLY A 71 4.92 15.59 -6.73
N SER A 72 3.70 15.18 -7.09
CA SER A 72 2.65 16.11 -7.49
C SER A 72 1.31 15.54 -7.12
N SER A 73 0.57 16.31 -6.32
CA SER A 73 -0.82 16.00 -6.04
C SER A 73 -1.68 16.85 -6.97
N LYS A 74 -2.33 16.21 -7.96
CA LYS A 74 -3.35 16.88 -8.77
C LYS A 74 -4.54 17.34 -7.92
N THR A 75 -4.79 16.65 -6.81
CA THR A 75 -5.90 16.92 -5.89
C THR A 75 -5.60 18.09 -4.96
N CYS A 76 -4.36 18.20 -4.46
CA CYS A 76 -3.98 19.27 -3.53
C CYS A 76 -3.37 20.49 -4.24
N GLY A 77 -3.05 20.41 -5.54
CA GLY A 77 -2.47 21.52 -6.32
C GLY A 77 -0.97 21.75 -6.12
N TRP A 78 -0.28 20.86 -5.40
CA TRP A 78 1.14 21.01 -5.08
C TRP A 78 2.01 20.17 -6.01
N ARG A 79 3.15 20.74 -6.43
CA ARG A 79 4.09 20.11 -7.36
C ARG A 79 5.52 20.38 -6.89
N THR A 80 6.18 19.38 -6.35
CA THR A 80 7.61 19.48 -5.99
C THR A 80 8.47 19.41 -7.25
N MET A 81 9.53 20.23 -7.28
CA MET A 81 10.46 20.30 -8.41
C MET A 81 11.54 19.19 -8.33
N TRP A 82 11.91 18.80 -7.10
CA TRP A 82 12.95 17.83 -6.78
C TRP A 82 12.67 16.40 -7.29
N LEU A 83 11.40 15.99 -7.35
CA LEU A 83 11.00 14.64 -7.78
C LEU A 83 10.70 14.55 -9.28
N ARG A 84 11.04 15.58 -10.05
CA ARG A 84 10.76 15.63 -11.50
C ARG A 84 11.46 14.49 -12.27
N ARG A 85 12.61 14.01 -11.78
CA ARG A 85 13.36 12.90 -12.38
C ARG A 85 12.58 11.58 -12.39
N PHE A 86 11.80 11.32 -11.34
CA PHE A 86 11.04 10.07 -11.15
C PHE A 86 9.66 10.07 -11.82
N ARG A 87 9.35 11.08 -12.64
CA ARG A 87 8.10 11.18 -13.40
C ARG A 87 8.13 10.36 -14.69
N ASN A 88 8.68 9.15 -14.60
CA ASN A 88 8.70 8.18 -15.67
C ASN A 88 7.80 7.00 -15.32
N ASP A 89 7.23 6.34 -16.33
CA ASP A 89 6.38 5.16 -16.12
C ASP A 89 7.18 3.99 -15.52
N HIS A 90 8.48 3.87 -15.83
CA HIS A 90 9.37 2.87 -15.25
C HIS A 90 9.56 3.08 -13.74
N ASP A 91 10.08 4.25 -13.34
CA ASP A 91 10.30 4.58 -11.93
C ASP A 91 8.99 4.51 -11.15
N LYS A 92 7.89 5.01 -11.72
CA LYS A 92 6.57 4.93 -11.08
C LYS A 92 6.16 3.48 -10.81
N ARG A 93 6.43 2.54 -11.72
CA ARG A 93 6.15 1.12 -11.51
C ARG A 93 7.04 0.53 -10.41
N ASP A 94 8.32 0.88 -10.36
CA ASP A 94 9.23 0.47 -9.29
C ASP A 94 8.75 0.94 -7.91
N PHE A 95 8.31 2.21 -7.81
CA PHE A 95 7.71 2.74 -6.58
C PHE A 95 6.41 2.02 -6.23
N VAL A 96 5.53 1.75 -7.21
CA VAL A 96 4.29 1.02 -6.98
C VAL A 96 4.55 -0.40 -6.46
N SER A 97 5.54 -1.11 -7.01
CA SER A 97 5.98 -2.42 -6.52
C SER A 97 6.46 -2.36 -5.07
N ALA A 98 7.29 -1.36 -4.74
CA ALA A 98 7.76 -1.14 -3.37
C ALA A 98 6.62 -0.79 -2.41
N GLY A 99 5.67 0.04 -2.84
CA GLY A 99 4.49 0.41 -2.07
C GLY A 99 3.54 -0.78 -1.83
N ALA A 100 3.34 -1.63 -2.85
CA ALA A 100 2.58 -2.86 -2.71
C ALA A 100 3.25 -3.82 -1.70
N ALA A 101 4.56 -4.04 -1.82
CA ALA A 101 5.34 -4.83 -0.85
C ALA A 101 5.23 -4.26 0.58
N ALA A 102 5.34 -2.94 0.74
CA ALA A 102 5.19 -2.27 2.03
C ALA A 102 3.77 -2.41 2.61
N GLY A 103 2.74 -2.41 1.76
CA GLY A 103 1.36 -2.67 2.16
C GLY A 103 1.15 -4.11 2.64
N VAL A 104 1.72 -5.11 1.95
CA VAL A 104 1.72 -6.51 2.40
C VAL A 104 2.47 -6.64 3.74
N ALA A 105 3.64 -6.03 3.85
CA ALA A 105 4.46 -6.07 5.06
C ALA A 105 3.75 -5.42 6.27
N ALA A 106 2.99 -4.35 6.06
CA ALA A 106 2.15 -3.72 7.08
C ALA A 106 0.91 -4.57 7.43
N ALA A 107 0.32 -5.25 6.44
CA ALA A 107 -0.87 -6.08 6.62
C ALA A 107 -0.57 -7.35 7.44
N PHE A 108 0.51 -8.04 7.08
CA PHE A 108 0.82 -9.38 7.61
C PHE A 108 2.03 -9.43 8.54
N GLY A 109 2.74 -8.32 8.74
CA GLY A 109 3.98 -8.30 9.52
C GLY A 109 5.15 -9.08 8.88
N ALA A 110 5.05 -9.40 7.59
CA ALA A 110 5.99 -10.24 6.86
C ALA A 110 6.71 -9.43 5.76
N PRO A 111 7.84 -8.75 6.06
CA PRO A 111 8.52 -7.90 5.08
C PRO A 111 9.10 -8.69 3.91
N ILE A 112 9.68 -9.89 4.16
CA ILE A 112 10.17 -10.78 3.09
C ILE A 112 9.01 -11.28 2.23
N GLY A 113 7.89 -11.66 2.86
CA GLY A 113 6.68 -12.07 2.15
C GLY A 113 6.13 -10.96 1.23
N GLY A 114 6.16 -9.71 1.69
CA GLY A 114 5.77 -8.56 0.86
C GLY A 114 6.66 -8.35 -0.36
N VAL A 115 7.97 -8.54 -0.23
CA VAL A 115 8.90 -8.45 -1.38
C VAL A 115 8.67 -9.59 -2.35
N LEU A 116 8.51 -10.83 -1.87
CA LEU A 116 8.23 -11.98 -2.73
C LEU A 116 6.90 -11.83 -3.46
N PHE A 117 5.86 -11.33 -2.78
CA PHE A 117 4.59 -10.99 -3.40
C PHE A 117 4.77 -9.94 -4.51
N ALA A 118 5.50 -8.86 -4.26
CA ALA A 118 5.74 -7.85 -5.29
C ALA A 118 6.56 -8.39 -6.47
N MET A 119 7.51 -9.29 -6.22
CA MET A 119 8.28 -9.97 -7.28
C MET A 119 7.39 -10.87 -8.14
N GLU A 120 6.49 -11.64 -7.53
CA GLU A 120 5.53 -12.49 -8.23
C GLU A 120 4.57 -11.66 -9.10
N GLU A 121 4.11 -10.54 -8.58
CA GLU A 121 3.16 -9.65 -9.27
C GLU A 121 3.80 -8.77 -10.36
N ALA A 122 5.09 -8.46 -10.24
CA ALA A 122 5.85 -7.62 -11.19
C ALA A 122 6.72 -8.42 -12.18
N ALA A 123 6.49 -9.73 -12.31
CA ALA A 123 7.39 -10.75 -12.89
C ALA A 123 7.99 -10.49 -14.29
N SER A 124 7.61 -9.42 -15.00
CA SER A 124 8.16 -9.10 -16.33
C SER A 124 9.55 -8.46 -16.27
N PHE A 125 9.82 -7.58 -15.30
CA PHE A 125 11.10 -6.85 -15.22
C PHE A 125 11.44 -6.53 -13.75
N TRP A 126 12.39 -7.26 -13.18
CA TRP A 126 12.83 -7.07 -11.79
C TRP A 126 14.35 -6.96 -11.70
N SER A 127 14.83 -5.89 -11.07
CA SER A 127 16.28 -5.67 -10.87
C SER A 127 16.69 -5.97 -9.43
N GLN A 128 17.93 -6.42 -9.23
CA GLN A 128 18.47 -6.67 -7.89
C GLN A 128 18.46 -5.41 -7.01
N GLN A 129 18.68 -4.24 -7.61
CA GLN A 129 18.61 -2.96 -6.88
C GLN A 129 17.18 -2.65 -6.42
N LEU A 130 16.17 -2.99 -7.22
CA LEU A 130 14.78 -2.85 -6.83
C LEU A 130 14.45 -3.75 -5.64
N THR A 131 14.93 -5.00 -5.61
CA THR A 131 14.75 -5.91 -4.47
C THR A 131 15.21 -5.29 -3.15
N TRP A 132 16.41 -4.70 -3.15
CA TRP A 132 16.94 -4.08 -1.94
C TRP A 132 16.13 -2.86 -1.50
N ARG A 133 15.70 -2.03 -2.46
CA ARG A 133 14.85 -0.86 -2.18
C ARG A 133 13.47 -1.27 -1.67
N THR A 134 12.85 -2.28 -2.27
CA THR A 134 11.54 -2.80 -1.84
C THR A 134 11.63 -3.45 -0.47
N PHE A 135 12.71 -4.19 -0.20
CA PHE A 135 12.95 -4.81 1.10
C PHE A 135 13.14 -3.77 2.20
N PHE A 136 13.96 -2.75 1.97
CA PHE A 136 14.11 -1.63 2.90
C PHE A 136 12.78 -0.92 3.17
N CYS A 137 11.98 -0.66 2.12
CA CYS A 137 10.66 -0.04 2.26
C CYS A 137 9.70 -0.91 3.08
N ALA A 138 9.69 -2.22 2.85
CA ALA A 138 8.88 -3.17 3.61
C ALA A 138 9.28 -3.22 5.09
N LEU A 139 10.59 -3.25 5.39
CA LEU A 139 11.09 -3.19 6.77
C LEU A 139 10.69 -1.90 7.48
N CYS A 140 10.87 -0.74 6.82
CA CYS A 140 10.45 0.55 7.38
C CYS A 140 8.93 0.60 7.63
N SER A 141 8.13 0.05 6.72
CA SER A 141 6.67 -0.04 6.86
C SER A 141 6.27 -0.83 8.11
N THR A 142 6.77 -2.07 8.23
CA THR A 142 6.49 -2.92 9.40
C THR A 142 7.02 -2.31 10.69
N PHE A 143 8.23 -1.74 10.68
CA PHE A 143 8.82 -1.07 11.85
C PHE A 143 7.98 0.12 12.30
N THR A 144 7.57 0.99 11.36
CA THR A 144 6.75 2.17 11.68
C THR A 144 5.39 1.77 12.24
N LEU A 145 4.76 0.76 11.65
CA LEU A 145 3.49 0.23 12.14
C LEU A 145 3.64 -0.33 13.56
N ASN A 146 4.68 -1.14 13.81
CA ASN A 146 4.94 -1.68 15.14
C ASN A 146 5.23 -0.58 16.16
N LEU A 147 6.03 0.44 15.83
CA LEU A 147 6.28 1.57 16.71
C LEU A 147 4.99 2.32 17.08
N LEU A 148 4.12 2.57 16.10
CA LEU A 148 2.85 3.25 16.34
C LEU A 148 1.91 2.42 17.20
N LEU A 149 1.85 1.10 16.97
CA LEU A 149 1.05 0.20 17.78
C LEU A 149 1.58 0.05 19.21
N SER A 150 2.90 0.03 19.40
CA SER A 150 3.54 0.04 20.73
C SER A 150 3.28 1.33 21.51
N CYS A 151 2.97 2.43 20.82
CA CYS A 151 2.58 3.68 21.46
C CYS A 151 1.13 3.67 21.96
N ASP A 152 0.24 2.85 21.38
CA ASP A 152 -1.13 2.68 21.88
C ASP A 152 -1.16 1.61 22.98
N PRO A 153 -1.40 1.99 24.25
CA PRO A 153 -1.40 1.03 25.37
C PRO A 153 -2.50 -0.04 25.27
N ARG A 154 -3.47 0.09 24.35
CA ARG A 154 -4.53 -0.91 24.12
C ARG A 154 -4.07 -2.11 23.27
N PHE A 155 -2.97 -1.96 22.53
CA PHE A 155 -2.45 -2.99 21.62
C PHE A 155 -1.19 -3.70 22.16
N GLN A 156 -0.73 -3.37 23.38
CA GLN A 156 0.44 -4.01 23.99
C GLN A 156 0.16 -5.49 24.32
N PRO A 157 0.93 -6.45 23.78
CA PRO A 157 0.77 -7.88 24.12
C PRO A 157 1.12 -8.18 25.58
N ASP A 158 2.04 -7.42 26.19
CA ASP A 158 2.61 -7.72 27.51
C ASP A 158 1.68 -7.43 28.71
N ARG A 159 0.65 -6.58 28.53
CA ARG A 159 -0.25 -6.23 29.65
C ARG A 159 -1.30 -7.32 29.93
N LYS A 160 -1.48 -8.29 29.03
CA LYS A 160 -2.41 -9.41 29.25
C LYS A 160 -1.80 -10.59 30.03
N LEU A 161 -0.46 -10.67 30.13
CA LEU A 161 0.23 -11.68 30.94
C LEU A 161 0.46 -11.26 32.41
N SER A 162 0.25 -9.99 32.73
CA SER A 162 0.50 -9.40 34.06
C SER A 162 -0.78 -9.06 34.84
N ALA A 163 -1.95 -9.52 34.38
CA ALA A 163 -3.16 -9.47 35.18
C ALA A 163 -3.00 -10.45 36.36
N PRO A 164 -3.01 -9.99 37.63
CA PRO A 164 -3.08 -10.91 38.76
C PRO A 164 -4.39 -11.69 38.69
N PHE A 165 -4.31 -12.99 38.95
CA PHE A 165 -5.48 -13.83 39.24
C PHE A 165 -6.24 -13.30 40.45
#